data_AF-E4WT45-F1
#
_entry.id   AF-E4WT45-F1
#
_cell.length_a   1.000
_cell.length_b   1.000
_cell.length_c   1.000
_cell.angle_alpha   90.00
_cell.angle_beta   90.00
_cell.angle_gamma   90.00
#
_symmetry.space_group_name_H-M   'P 1'
#
loop_
_entity.id
_entity.type
_entity.pdbx_description
1 polymer ?
#
loop_
_entity_poly.entity_id
_entity_poly.type
_entity_poly.pdbx_seq_one_letter_code
_entity_poly.pdbx_strand_id
1 'polypeptide(L)'
;MRYLGYYTDAGAYYYYNTEPGMNYEETFDYIRDYADDTNYPIRFAQYDSWFYPHGEGNGPLEWDLRTDNFSSGGEAAYANHKLPIVAHNRWFGPDTVYSTENGGNYDWTLEDNRVDLPIGPPGSGVGPYSFPNDTRFWPDFFSNRRQWGLKTYEQDWMDVQINRMNATQQNLVIGRDNWRQMDWAAEQKSLDIQYCLTLPRFVLFSAELDSVSHARGSPDYAYNFLQWNIGFQSLWAEAAGLAVLKDTFHSVHVQPEVEADGDVPGDIFNEHFSDLHAAVSTFSSGQVVPGDRIGFEDRLLIDKSINTDGLILRMENSMKPINSV
;
A
#
# COMPACT_ATOMS: atom_id res chain seq x y z
N MET A 1 7.62 -3.39 9.91
CA MET A 1 8.96 -2.87 9.54
C MET A 1 9.34 -1.70 10.46
N ARG A 2 10.62 -1.52 10.81
CA ARG A 2 11.10 -0.50 11.79
C ARG A 2 12.18 0.45 11.26
N TYR A 3 12.52 0.31 9.99
CA TYR A 3 13.58 1.08 9.34
C TYR A 3 12.95 2.03 8.31
N LEU A 4 13.74 2.96 7.76
CA LEU A 4 13.36 3.77 6.62
C LEU A 4 12.96 2.86 5.45
N GLY A 5 11.80 3.12 4.87
CA GLY A 5 11.37 2.51 3.61
C GLY A 5 11.21 3.56 2.52
N TYR A 6 10.75 3.12 1.36
CA TYR A 6 10.50 3.99 0.22
C TYR A 6 9.23 3.55 -0.50
N TYR A 7 8.23 4.45 -0.60
CA TYR A 7 6.91 4.10 -1.15
C TYR A 7 6.69 4.74 -2.51
N THR A 8 5.99 4.02 -3.37
CA THR A 8 5.56 4.48 -4.70
C THR A 8 4.05 4.64 -4.78
N ASP A 9 3.44 4.90 -3.62
CA ASP A 9 2.00 5.04 -3.37
C ASP A 9 1.42 6.32 -3.99
N ALA A 10 0.09 6.46 -3.98
CA ALA A 10 -0.65 7.61 -4.47
C ALA A 10 -0.06 8.94 -3.97
N GLY A 11 0.59 9.66 -4.90
CA GLY A 11 1.21 10.96 -4.65
C GLY A 11 2.73 10.93 -4.55
N ALA A 12 3.38 9.76 -4.49
CA ALA A 12 4.81 9.62 -4.66
C ALA A 12 5.24 9.91 -6.12
N TYR A 13 6.52 10.23 -6.32
CA TYR A 13 7.08 10.50 -7.64
C TYR A 13 6.96 9.31 -8.61
N TYR A 14 7.12 8.08 -8.12
CA TYR A 14 7.00 6.85 -8.92
C TYR A 14 5.61 6.19 -8.83
N TYR A 15 4.55 6.96 -8.51
CA TYR A 15 3.18 6.47 -8.61
C TYR A 15 2.72 6.47 -10.08
N TYR A 16 2.45 5.28 -10.65
CA TYR A 16 2.21 5.10 -12.09
C TYR A 16 3.27 5.77 -12.98
N ASN A 17 4.51 5.85 -12.47
CA ASN A 17 5.63 6.54 -13.12
C ASN A 17 6.95 5.82 -12.80
N THR A 18 7.95 5.98 -13.67
CA THR A 18 9.27 5.37 -13.53
C THR A 18 10.37 6.41 -13.60
N GLU A 19 11.60 6.03 -13.26
CA GLU A 19 12.75 6.85 -13.57
C GLU A 19 12.85 7.06 -15.10
N PRO A 20 13.12 8.28 -15.61
CA PRO A 20 13.10 8.55 -17.04
C PRO A 20 13.93 7.58 -17.87
N GLY A 21 13.27 6.92 -18.83
CA GLY A 21 13.88 5.94 -19.71
C GLY A 21 14.05 4.54 -19.11
N MET A 22 13.50 4.29 -17.92
CA MET A 22 13.52 3.00 -17.24
C MET A 22 12.10 2.40 -17.14
N ASN A 23 12.01 1.08 -17.06
CA ASN A 23 10.81 0.40 -16.56
C ASN A 23 10.80 0.35 -15.02
N TYR A 24 9.80 -0.28 -14.43
CA TYR A 24 9.63 -0.27 -12.97
C TYR A 24 10.69 -1.11 -12.25
N GLU A 25 11.06 -2.27 -12.79
CA GLU A 25 12.18 -3.08 -12.29
C GLU A 25 13.50 -2.30 -12.28
N GLU A 26 13.84 -1.67 -13.40
CA GLU A 26 15.04 -0.84 -13.56
C GLU A 26 15.02 0.36 -12.60
N THR A 27 13.85 0.92 -12.30
CA THR A 27 13.68 1.99 -11.30
C THR A 27 14.04 1.50 -9.89
N PHE A 28 13.68 0.27 -9.49
CA PHE A 28 14.09 -0.28 -8.19
C PHE A 28 15.59 -0.60 -8.12
N ASP A 29 16.16 -1.05 -9.23
CA ASP A 29 17.61 -1.21 -9.33
C ASP A 29 18.31 0.14 -9.15
N TYR A 30 17.81 1.20 -9.78
CA TYR A 30 18.30 2.56 -9.60
C TYR A 30 18.16 3.06 -8.16
N ILE A 31 17.02 2.82 -7.51
CA ILE A 31 16.81 3.17 -6.09
C ILE A 31 17.84 2.46 -5.21
N ARG A 32 18.09 1.17 -5.44
CA ARG A 32 19.09 0.41 -4.67
C ARG A 32 20.51 0.91 -4.93
N ASP A 33 20.88 1.12 -6.18
CA ASP A 33 22.21 1.61 -6.54
C ASP A 33 22.47 2.99 -5.91
N TYR A 34 21.49 3.89 -5.96
CA TYR A 34 21.57 5.19 -5.27
C TYR A 34 21.75 5.03 -3.76
N ALA A 35 20.95 4.15 -3.13
CA ALA A 35 21.01 3.89 -1.70
C ALA A 35 22.39 3.37 -1.27
N ASP A 36 22.96 2.45 -2.02
CA ASP A 36 24.29 1.88 -1.78
C ASP A 36 25.40 2.93 -2.00
N ASP A 37 25.36 3.66 -3.12
CA ASP A 37 26.40 4.63 -3.50
C ASP A 37 26.46 5.84 -2.56
N THR A 38 25.31 6.24 -1.98
CA THR A 38 25.21 7.41 -1.10
C THR A 38 25.07 7.05 0.37
N ASN A 39 25.13 5.75 0.70
CA ASN A 39 24.87 5.21 2.04
C ASN A 39 23.55 5.76 2.62
N TYR A 40 22.51 5.80 1.80
CA TYR A 40 21.16 6.19 2.20
C TYR A 40 20.40 4.94 2.66
N PRO A 41 19.96 4.85 3.93
CA PRO A 41 19.64 3.56 4.53
C PRO A 41 18.18 3.12 4.26
N ILE A 42 17.77 3.08 2.99
CA ILE A 42 16.49 2.48 2.58
C ILE A 42 16.57 0.97 2.80
N ARG A 43 15.61 0.41 3.56
CA ARG A 43 15.63 -1.01 3.98
C ARG A 43 14.50 -1.87 3.41
N PHE A 44 13.53 -1.27 2.76
CA PHE A 44 12.44 -1.92 2.05
C PHE A 44 11.79 -0.91 1.12
N ALA A 45 10.98 -1.39 0.19
CA ALA A 45 10.20 -0.51 -0.67
C ALA A 45 8.80 -1.08 -0.96
N GLN A 46 7.97 -0.32 -1.65
CA GLN A 46 6.61 -0.72 -2.02
C GLN A 46 6.48 -0.93 -3.52
N TYR A 47 5.81 -2.01 -3.92
CA TYR A 47 5.23 -2.12 -5.25
C TYR A 47 3.76 -1.73 -5.14
N ASP A 48 3.42 -0.55 -5.65
CA ASP A 48 2.05 -0.03 -5.57
C ASP A 48 1.14 -0.59 -6.68
N SER A 49 -0.13 -0.18 -6.70
CA SER A 49 -1.26 -0.70 -7.47
C SER A 49 -1.07 -0.92 -8.98
N TRP A 50 0.06 -0.56 -9.58
CA TRP A 50 0.34 -0.69 -11.00
C TRP A 50 1.39 -1.74 -11.36
N PHE A 51 1.90 -2.50 -10.39
CA PHE A 51 2.80 -3.63 -10.67
C PHE A 51 2.09 -4.84 -11.29
N TYR A 52 0.75 -4.92 -11.17
CA TYR A 52 -0.09 -6.02 -11.64
C TYR A 52 -1.07 -5.59 -12.76
N PRO A 53 -1.59 -6.52 -13.58
CA PRO A 53 -2.62 -6.21 -14.56
C PRO A 53 -3.95 -5.82 -13.91
N HIS A 54 -4.57 -4.75 -14.39
CA HIS A 54 -5.89 -4.31 -13.93
C HIS A 54 -7.01 -4.96 -14.73
N GLY A 55 -8.08 -5.34 -14.04
CA GLY A 55 -9.34 -5.83 -14.59
C GLY A 55 -10.46 -4.80 -14.41
N GLU A 56 -11.67 -5.32 -14.30
CA GLU A 56 -12.88 -4.52 -14.13
C GLU A 56 -12.86 -3.71 -12.84
N GLY A 57 -13.32 -2.46 -12.91
CA GLY A 57 -13.30 -1.54 -11.76
C GLY A 57 -11.90 -1.11 -11.32
N ASN A 58 -10.86 -1.42 -12.10
CA ASN A 58 -9.46 -1.21 -11.75
C ASN A 58 -8.99 -2.05 -10.53
N GLY A 59 -9.65 -3.17 -10.21
CA GLY A 59 -9.07 -4.21 -9.34
C GLY A 59 -7.97 -5.01 -10.05
N PRO A 60 -7.18 -5.86 -9.37
CA PRO A 60 -6.30 -6.80 -10.07
C PRO A 60 -7.13 -7.79 -10.91
N LEU A 61 -6.77 -7.92 -12.19
CA LEU A 61 -7.23 -9.04 -13.00
C LEU A 61 -6.57 -10.34 -12.50
N GLU A 62 -5.26 -10.23 -12.29
CA GLU A 62 -4.39 -11.19 -11.62
C GLU A 62 -3.38 -10.42 -10.77
N TRP A 63 -2.82 -11.04 -9.74
CA TRP A 63 -1.85 -10.43 -8.84
C TRP A 63 -0.44 -10.97 -9.09
N ASP A 64 -0.04 -10.92 -10.35
CA ASP A 64 1.29 -11.27 -10.84
C ASP A 64 2.01 -10.02 -11.37
N LEU A 65 3.34 -10.03 -11.28
CA LEU A 65 4.15 -8.92 -11.80
C LEU A 65 3.99 -8.83 -13.32
N ARG A 66 3.61 -7.66 -13.82
CA ARG A 66 3.49 -7.44 -15.25
C ARG A 66 4.85 -7.54 -15.93
N THR A 67 4.91 -8.23 -17.06
CA THR A 67 6.17 -8.44 -17.80
C THR A 67 6.71 -7.18 -18.48
N ASP A 68 5.86 -6.16 -18.70
CA ASP A 68 6.31 -4.86 -19.21
C ASP A 68 6.98 -4.00 -18.13
N ASN A 69 6.61 -4.20 -16.85
CA ASN A 69 7.23 -3.57 -15.70
C ASN A 69 8.44 -4.36 -15.17
N PHE A 70 8.37 -5.70 -15.20
CA PHE A 70 9.37 -6.63 -14.67
C PHE A 70 9.81 -7.61 -15.75
N SER A 71 10.62 -7.10 -16.67
CA SER A 71 11.09 -7.85 -17.84
C SER A 71 11.90 -9.11 -17.51
N SER A 72 12.61 -9.14 -16.38
CA SER A 72 13.38 -10.32 -15.94
C SER A 72 12.58 -11.29 -15.07
N GLY A 73 11.38 -10.88 -14.64
CA GLY A 73 10.56 -11.59 -13.67
C GLY A 73 10.97 -11.29 -12.22
N GLY A 74 10.04 -11.52 -11.30
CA GLY A 74 10.18 -11.05 -9.92
C GLY A 74 11.34 -11.62 -9.11
N GLU A 75 11.70 -12.89 -9.32
CA GLU A 75 12.83 -13.49 -8.58
C GLU A 75 14.17 -12.86 -8.99
N ALA A 76 14.36 -12.60 -10.29
CA ALA A 76 15.55 -11.94 -10.80
C ALA A 76 15.58 -10.46 -10.37
N ALA A 77 14.45 -9.75 -10.48
CA ALA A 77 14.32 -8.39 -9.97
C ALA A 77 14.71 -8.31 -8.49
N TYR A 78 14.13 -9.16 -7.63
CA TYR A 78 14.45 -9.16 -6.20
C TYR A 78 15.89 -9.56 -5.91
N ALA A 79 16.49 -10.48 -6.68
CA ALA A 79 17.90 -10.82 -6.54
C ALA A 79 18.83 -9.63 -6.83
N ASN A 80 18.41 -8.70 -7.69
CA ASN A 80 19.14 -7.48 -8.03
C ASN A 80 18.99 -6.41 -6.95
N HIS A 81 17.76 -5.93 -6.70
CA HIS A 81 17.55 -4.80 -5.77
C HIS A 81 17.55 -5.22 -4.29
N LYS A 82 17.26 -6.48 -3.94
CA LYS A 82 17.33 -7.06 -2.58
C LYS A 82 16.54 -6.33 -1.49
N LEU A 83 15.61 -5.47 -1.88
CA LEU A 83 14.71 -4.75 -0.97
C LEU A 83 13.51 -5.66 -0.67
N PRO A 84 13.20 -5.95 0.60
CA PRO A 84 11.91 -6.49 0.97
C PRO A 84 10.78 -5.61 0.44
N ILE A 85 9.69 -6.22 -0.01
CA ILE A 85 8.60 -5.53 -0.71
C ILE A 85 7.32 -5.52 0.13
N VAL A 86 6.72 -4.33 0.25
CA VAL A 86 5.29 -4.14 0.54
C VAL A 86 4.56 -4.15 -0.78
N ALA A 87 3.64 -5.08 -1.01
CA ALA A 87 2.92 -5.14 -2.27
C ALA A 87 1.44 -4.82 -2.08
N HIS A 88 1.00 -3.84 -2.84
CA HIS A 88 -0.37 -3.34 -2.87
C HIS A 88 -1.35 -4.35 -3.49
N ASN A 89 -2.57 -4.41 -2.96
CA ASN A 89 -3.72 -4.97 -3.65
C ASN A 89 -4.99 -4.17 -3.35
N ARG A 90 -5.76 -3.83 -4.39
CA ARG A 90 -7.14 -3.33 -4.27
C ARG A 90 -8.12 -4.47 -3.89
N TRP A 91 -9.41 -4.22 -4.12
CA TRP A 91 -10.42 -5.27 -4.17
C TRP A 91 -10.35 -6.00 -5.52
N PHE A 92 -10.76 -7.27 -5.56
CA PHE A 92 -10.89 -8.01 -6.81
C PHE A 92 -12.18 -7.65 -7.55
N GLY A 93 -12.11 -7.56 -8.88
CA GLY A 93 -13.28 -7.47 -9.75
C GLY A 93 -13.93 -8.84 -10.01
N PRO A 94 -15.12 -8.88 -10.63
CA PRO A 94 -15.80 -10.12 -10.98
C PRO A 94 -15.13 -10.86 -12.16
N ASP A 95 -14.24 -10.19 -12.89
CA ASP A 95 -13.44 -10.73 -13.98
C ASP A 95 -12.13 -11.37 -13.53
N THR A 96 -11.91 -11.50 -12.21
CA THR A 96 -10.69 -12.13 -11.66
C THR A 96 -10.44 -13.50 -12.27
N VAL A 97 -9.21 -13.73 -12.73
CA VAL A 97 -8.81 -14.99 -13.41
C VAL A 97 -8.86 -16.21 -12.49
N TYR A 98 -8.96 -15.99 -11.18
CA TYR A 98 -8.96 -17.05 -10.18
C TYR A 98 -10.31 -17.74 -10.03
N SER A 99 -11.41 -17.11 -10.47
CA SER A 99 -12.76 -17.65 -10.31
C SER A 99 -13.05 -18.79 -11.28
N THR A 100 -13.76 -19.84 -10.82
CA THR A 100 -14.22 -20.93 -11.69
C THR A 100 -15.06 -20.45 -12.89
N GLU A 101 -15.80 -19.36 -12.70
CA GLU A 101 -16.63 -18.68 -13.70
C GLU A 101 -15.79 -18.05 -14.82
N ASN A 102 -14.53 -17.70 -14.51
CA ASN A 102 -13.57 -17.12 -15.45
C ASN A 102 -12.48 -18.13 -15.87
N GLY A 103 -12.69 -19.43 -15.59
CA GLY A 103 -11.77 -20.51 -15.95
C GLY A 103 -10.66 -20.79 -14.92
N GLY A 104 -10.71 -20.16 -13.75
CA GLY A 104 -9.86 -20.43 -12.60
C GLY A 104 -10.29 -21.65 -11.78
N ASN A 105 -9.78 -21.77 -10.57
CA ASN A 105 -9.86 -23.00 -9.76
C ASN A 105 -10.61 -22.83 -8.42
N TYR A 106 -11.06 -21.61 -8.11
CA TYR A 106 -11.59 -21.26 -6.80
C TYR A 106 -13.03 -20.78 -6.94
N ASP A 107 -13.85 -21.08 -5.92
CA ASP A 107 -15.19 -20.54 -5.81
C ASP A 107 -15.14 -19.08 -5.34
N TRP A 108 -15.94 -18.20 -5.96
CA TRP A 108 -16.01 -16.78 -5.59
C TRP A 108 -17.45 -16.31 -5.40
N THR A 109 -17.59 -15.27 -4.59
CA THR A 109 -18.78 -14.41 -4.64
C THR A 109 -18.48 -13.24 -5.56
N LEU A 110 -19.09 -13.26 -6.74
CA LEU A 110 -18.93 -12.25 -7.77
C LEU A 110 -20.12 -11.30 -7.75
N GLU A 111 -19.88 -10.00 -7.77
CA GLU A 111 -20.92 -8.98 -7.96
C GLU A 111 -20.55 -8.04 -9.09
N ASP A 112 -21.50 -7.77 -9.98
CA ASP A 112 -21.35 -6.86 -11.13
C ASP A 112 -21.97 -5.47 -10.84
N ASN A 113 -22.05 -5.09 -9.57
CA ASN A 113 -22.59 -3.80 -9.16
C ASN A 113 -21.53 -2.71 -9.30
N ARG A 114 -21.47 -2.08 -10.47
CA ARG A 114 -20.74 -0.82 -10.65
C ARG A 114 -21.47 0.32 -9.96
N VAL A 115 -20.74 1.12 -9.19
CA VAL A 115 -21.24 2.40 -8.66
C VAL A 115 -20.42 3.51 -9.30
N ASP A 116 -21.02 4.23 -10.25
CA ASP A 116 -20.45 5.46 -10.78
C ASP A 116 -20.44 6.51 -9.67
N LEU A 117 -19.25 6.96 -9.25
CA LEU A 117 -19.10 8.03 -8.27
C LEU A 117 -18.56 9.32 -8.89
N PRO A 118 -19.04 10.48 -8.43
CA PRO A 118 -18.43 11.78 -8.73
C PRO A 118 -17.25 12.10 -7.79
N ILE A 119 -16.74 11.13 -7.02
CA ILE A 119 -15.66 11.31 -6.04
C ILE A 119 -14.53 10.34 -6.40
N GLY A 120 -13.45 10.90 -6.93
CA GLY A 120 -12.29 10.21 -7.48
C GLY A 120 -11.86 10.86 -8.81
N PRO A 121 -10.66 10.56 -9.34
CA PRO A 121 -10.24 11.05 -10.65
C PRO A 121 -11.28 10.69 -11.73
N PRO A 122 -11.48 11.51 -12.78
CA PRO A 122 -12.39 11.18 -13.88
C PRO A 122 -12.11 9.78 -14.44
N GLY A 123 -13.08 8.86 -14.35
CA GLY A 123 -12.90 7.44 -14.72
C GLY A 123 -12.84 6.46 -13.54
N SER A 124 -12.91 6.94 -12.30
CA SER A 124 -12.95 6.15 -11.06
C SER A 124 -14.32 5.50 -10.79
N GLY A 125 -14.89 4.77 -11.76
CA GLY A 125 -15.96 3.82 -11.44
C GLY A 125 -15.43 2.88 -10.35
N VAL A 126 -16.11 2.81 -9.20
CA VAL A 126 -15.64 1.98 -8.08
C VAL A 126 -16.49 0.74 -8.02
N GLY A 127 -15.83 -0.41 -7.97
CA GLY A 127 -16.46 -1.68 -8.26
C GLY A 127 -16.48 -1.96 -9.78
N PRO A 128 -16.88 -3.17 -10.18
CA PRO A 128 -17.56 -4.15 -9.35
C PRO A 128 -16.61 -4.89 -8.39
N TYR A 129 -17.18 -5.63 -7.42
CA TYR A 129 -16.44 -6.24 -6.31
C TYR A 129 -16.64 -7.75 -6.25
N SER A 130 -15.62 -8.45 -5.78
CA SER A 130 -15.70 -9.88 -5.51
C SER A 130 -14.92 -10.28 -4.25
N PHE A 131 -15.25 -11.46 -3.71
CA PHE A 131 -14.48 -12.14 -2.66
C PHE A 131 -14.27 -13.61 -3.01
N PRO A 132 -13.10 -14.19 -2.72
CA PRO A 132 -12.95 -15.63 -2.76
C PRO A 132 -13.81 -16.25 -1.66
N ASN A 133 -14.52 -17.31 -1.99
CA ASN A 133 -15.31 -18.11 -1.06
C ASN A 133 -14.75 -19.54 -0.94
N ASP A 134 -13.44 -19.66 -1.12
CA ASP A 134 -12.72 -20.92 -1.14
C ASP A 134 -11.51 -20.85 -0.21
N THR A 135 -11.48 -21.74 0.79
CA THR A 135 -10.40 -21.80 1.80
C THR A 135 -9.03 -22.11 1.23
N ARG A 136 -8.95 -22.60 -0.01
CA ARG A 136 -7.71 -22.92 -0.71
C ARG A 136 -7.07 -21.69 -1.36
N PHE A 137 -7.86 -20.64 -1.64
CA PHE A 137 -7.39 -19.49 -2.41
C PHE A 137 -6.22 -18.77 -1.75
N TRP A 138 -6.37 -18.26 -0.53
CA TRP A 138 -5.33 -17.44 0.11
C TRP A 138 -3.98 -18.17 0.31
N PRO A 139 -3.93 -19.45 0.73
CA PRO A 139 -2.69 -20.22 0.79
C PRO A 139 -1.96 -20.33 -0.55
N ASP A 140 -2.71 -20.56 -1.63
CA ASP A 140 -2.17 -20.67 -2.98
C ASP A 140 -1.77 -19.29 -3.52
N PHE A 141 -2.59 -18.27 -3.27
CA PHE A 141 -2.37 -16.88 -3.66
C PHE A 141 -1.05 -16.32 -3.11
N PHE A 142 -0.74 -16.61 -1.85
CA PHE A 142 0.53 -16.22 -1.22
C PHE A 142 1.68 -17.21 -1.47
N SER A 143 1.45 -18.31 -2.19
CA SER A 143 2.52 -19.27 -2.46
C SER A 143 3.59 -18.67 -3.38
N ASN A 144 4.85 -18.96 -3.06
CA ASN A 144 6.05 -18.50 -3.78
C ASN A 144 6.23 -16.97 -3.89
N ARG A 145 5.36 -16.16 -3.29
CA ARG A 145 5.45 -14.69 -3.42
C ARG A 145 6.69 -14.09 -2.76
N ARG A 146 7.26 -14.78 -1.77
CA ARG A 146 8.55 -14.41 -1.17
C ARG A 146 9.73 -14.44 -2.15
N GLN A 147 9.63 -15.20 -3.25
CA GLN A 147 10.71 -15.30 -4.25
C GLN A 147 10.98 -13.97 -4.93
N TRP A 148 9.97 -13.11 -5.07
CA TRP A 148 10.11 -11.75 -5.60
C TRP A 148 10.14 -10.69 -4.49
N GLY A 149 10.48 -11.10 -3.26
CA GLY A 149 10.74 -10.16 -2.17
C GLY A 149 9.54 -9.79 -1.31
N LEU A 150 8.33 -10.34 -1.56
CA LEU A 150 7.15 -10.03 -0.76
C LEU A 150 7.41 -10.28 0.73
N LYS A 151 7.27 -9.22 1.52
CA LYS A 151 7.36 -9.24 2.98
C LYS A 151 6.04 -8.81 3.63
N THR A 152 5.34 -7.87 3.01
CA THR A 152 4.05 -7.39 3.50
C THR A 152 3.05 -7.33 2.36
N TYR A 153 1.87 -7.89 2.58
CA TYR A 153 0.71 -7.72 1.71
C TYR A 153 -0.12 -6.55 2.20
N GLU A 154 -0.35 -5.55 1.35
CA GLU A 154 -1.23 -4.44 1.63
C GLU A 154 -2.61 -4.71 1.04
N GLN A 155 -3.63 -4.78 1.90
CA GLN A 155 -5.02 -4.82 1.47
C GLN A 155 -5.60 -3.41 1.51
N ASP A 156 -5.94 -2.89 0.33
CA ASP A 156 -6.47 -1.53 0.13
C ASP A 156 -7.97 -1.51 -0.18
N TRP A 157 -8.57 -0.32 -0.14
CA TRP A 157 -9.97 0.00 -0.43
C TRP A 157 -10.98 -0.83 0.39
N MET A 158 -10.58 -1.21 1.60
CA MET A 158 -11.35 -2.13 2.44
C MET A 158 -12.70 -1.54 2.84
N ASP A 159 -12.76 -0.25 3.14
CA ASP A 159 -13.98 0.46 3.50
C ASP A 159 -15.00 0.48 2.35
N VAL A 160 -14.54 0.71 1.13
CA VAL A 160 -15.37 0.77 -0.04
C VAL A 160 -15.90 -0.60 -0.40
N GLN A 161 -15.03 -1.62 -0.45
CA GLN A 161 -15.44 -2.98 -0.76
C GLN A 161 -16.50 -3.49 0.23
N ILE A 162 -16.26 -3.33 1.54
CA ILE A 162 -17.20 -3.84 2.55
C ILE A 162 -18.52 -3.08 2.55
N ASN A 163 -18.52 -1.77 2.31
CA ASN A 163 -19.75 -0.97 2.36
C ASN A 163 -20.62 -1.13 1.10
N ARG A 164 -20.05 -1.61 -0.02
CA ARG A 164 -20.73 -1.60 -1.32
C ARG A 164 -21.05 -2.97 -1.88
N MET A 165 -20.37 -4.01 -1.44
CA MET A 165 -20.72 -5.37 -1.83
C MET A 165 -22.02 -5.81 -1.13
N ASN A 166 -23.01 -6.27 -1.88
CA ASN A 166 -24.28 -6.76 -1.32
C ASN A 166 -24.05 -7.94 -0.36
N ALA A 167 -23.12 -8.83 -0.68
CA ALA A 167 -22.78 -10.00 0.11
C ALA A 167 -22.36 -9.61 1.53
N THR A 168 -21.54 -8.57 1.70
CA THR A 168 -21.10 -8.12 3.03
C THR A 168 -22.17 -7.35 3.80
N GLN A 169 -23.18 -6.83 3.10
CA GLN A 169 -24.33 -6.18 3.72
C GLN A 169 -25.43 -7.18 4.15
N GLN A 170 -25.49 -8.35 3.52
CA GLN A 170 -26.53 -9.35 3.73
C GLN A 170 -26.05 -10.61 4.47
N ASN A 171 -24.75 -10.88 4.44
CA ASN A 171 -24.12 -12.03 5.10
C ASN A 171 -23.17 -11.54 6.20
N LEU A 172 -23.50 -11.91 7.45
CA LEU A 172 -22.77 -11.48 8.64
C LEU A 172 -21.36 -12.06 8.78
N VAL A 173 -21.03 -13.12 8.03
CA VAL A 173 -19.77 -13.87 8.22
C VAL A 173 -18.82 -13.80 7.02
N ILE A 174 -19.32 -13.57 5.80
CA ILE A 174 -18.50 -13.71 4.58
C ILE A 174 -17.23 -12.86 4.59
N GLY A 175 -17.33 -11.58 4.95
CA GLY A 175 -16.16 -10.69 5.02
C GLY A 175 -15.20 -11.08 6.14
N ARG A 176 -15.73 -11.49 7.30
CA ARG A 176 -14.93 -11.95 8.45
C ARG A 176 -14.15 -13.21 8.12
N ASP A 177 -14.81 -14.18 7.50
CA ASP A 177 -14.19 -15.46 7.14
C ASP A 177 -13.13 -15.27 6.05
N ASN A 178 -13.40 -14.42 5.05
CA ASN A 178 -12.40 -14.09 4.03
C ASN A 178 -11.11 -13.50 4.65
N TRP A 179 -11.25 -12.51 5.54
CA TRP A 179 -10.09 -11.86 6.14
C TRP A 179 -9.34 -12.75 7.15
N ARG A 180 -10.04 -13.65 7.85
CA ARG A 180 -9.39 -14.71 8.66
C ARG A 180 -8.61 -15.71 7.81
N GLN A 181 -9.13 -16.07 6.65
CA GLN A 181 -8.42 -16.96 5.73
C GLN A 181 -7.17 -16.28 5.15
N MET A 182 -7.27 -14.98 4.80
CA MET A 182 -6.13 -14.17 4.39
C MET A 182 -5.07 -14.09 5.50
N ASP A 183 -5.47 -13.80 6.73
CA ASP A 183 -4.57 -13.75 7.89
C ASP A 183 -3.87 -15.09 8.15
N TRP A 184 -4.63 -16.18 8.19
CA TRP A 184 -4.08 -17.52 8.38
C TRP A 184 -3.07 -17.87 7.28
N ALA A 185 -3.38 -17.58 6.01
CA ALA A 185 -2.45 -17.82 4.92
C ALA A 185 -1.18 -16.97 5.02
N ALA A 186 -1.31 -15.70 5.40
CA ALA A 186 -0.17 -14.81 5.62
C ALA A 186 0.74 -15.36 6.73
N GLU A 187 0.17 -15.82 7.85
CA GLU A 187 0.90 -16.44 8.96
C GLU A 187 1.71 -17.65 8.49
N GLN A 188 1.09 -18.58 7.74
CA GLN A 188 1.75 -19.77 7.20
C GLN A 188 2.91 -19.43 6.25
N LYS A 189 2.85 -18.26 5.60
CA LYS A 189 3.91 -17.76 4.72
C LYS A 189 4.81 -16.73 5.39
N SER A 190 4.65 -16.51 6.71
CA SER A 190 5.38 -15.50 7.51
C SER A 190 5.30 -14.08 6.94
N LEU A 191 4.20 -13.75 6.25
CA LEU A 191 3.95 -12.43 5.68
C LEU A 191 3.27 -11.54 6.73
N ASP A 192 3.62 -10.26 6.72
CA ASP A 192 2.85 -9.27 7.48
C ASP A 192 1.70 -8.76 6.58
N ILE A 193 0.62 -8.28 7.19
CA ILE A 193 -0.48 -7.59 6.49
C ILE A 193 -0.48 -6.11 6.89
N GLN A 194 -0.63 -5.26 5.89
CA GLN A 194 -0.96 -3.84 6.01
C GLN A 194 -2.41 -3.63 5.62
N TYR A 195 -3.15 -2.88 6.44
CA TYR A 195 -4.53 -2.49 6.18
C TYR A 195 -4.58 -1.05 5.66
N CYS A 196 -5.27 -0.84 4.53
CA CYS A 196 -5.39 0.46 3.89
C CYS A 196 -6.85 0.82 3.59
N LEU A 197 -7.16 2.12 3.69
CA LEU A 197 -8.52 2.68 3.63
C LEU A 197 -9.51 1.90 4.50
N THR A 198 -9.24 1.91 5.81
CA THR A 198 -10.01 1.09 6.77
C THR A 198 -11.03 1.88 7.60
N LEU A 199 -12.13 1.19 7.87
CA LEU A 199 -13.11 1.56 8.90
C LEU A 199 -12.65 1.09 10.29
N PRO A 200 -13.09 1.75 11.39
CA PRO A 200 -12.78 1.32 12.76
C PRO A 200 -13.12 -0.15 13.06
N ARG A 201 -14.10 -0.72 12.36
CA ARG A 201 -14.46 -2.15 12.51
C ARG A 201 -13.32 -3.10 12.10
N PHE A 202 -12.52 -2.75 11.09
CA PHE A 202 -11.38 -3.58 10.67
C PHE A 202 -10.26 -3.52 11.69
N VAL A 203 -10.00 -2.33 12.22
CA VAL A 203 -9.03 -2.12 13.28
C VAL A 203 -9.42 -2.94 14.52
N LEU A 204 -10.67 -2.87 14.97
CA LEU A 204 -11.13 -3.70 16.10
C LEU A 204 -11.05 -5.20 15.78
N PHE A 205 -11.42 -5.60 14.57
CA PHE A 205 -11.35 -6.99 14.13
C PHE A 205 -9.92 -7.51 14.03
N SER A 206 -8.93 -6.67 13.74
CA SER A 206 -7.52 -7.04 13.70
C SER A 206 -7.00 -7.59 15.03
N ALA A 207 -7.67 -7.31 16.15
CA ALA A 207 -7.35 -7.93 17.44
C ALA A 207 -7.57 -9.46 17.46
N GLU A 208 -8.26 -10.02 16.47
CA GLU A 208 -8.40 -11.47 16.25
C GLU A 208 -7.37 -12.04 15.25
N LEU A 209 -6.49 -11.20 14.68
CA LEU A 209 -5.62 -11.54 13.55
C LEU A 209 -4.15 -11.35 13.92
N ASP A 210 -3.31 -12.34 13.63
CA ASP A 210 -1.92 -12.33 14.09
C ASP A 210 -0.95 -11.67 13.08
N SER A 211 -1.32 -11.65 11.79
CA SER A 211 -0.45 -11.15 10.72
C SER A 211 -0.66 -9.66 10.42
N VAL A 212 -1.77 -9.06 10.87
CA VAL A 212 -2.03 -7.62 10.68
C VAL A 212 -1.12 -6.81 11.59
N SER A 213 -0.13 -6.15 10.99
CA SER A 213 0.94 -5.49 11.75
C SER A 213 0.77 -3.98 11.86
N HIS A 214 0.06 -3.38 10.89
CA HIS A 214 -0.19 -1.95 10.85
C HIS A 214 -1.33 -1.59 9.91
N ALA A 215 -1.86 -0.38 10.10
CA ALA A 215 -2.90 0.20 9.25
C ALA A 215 -2.58 1.64 8.88
N ARG A 216 -3.02 2.09 7.70
CA ARG A 216 -3.00 3.51 7.34
C ARG A 216 -3.93 4.30 8.24
N GLY A 217 -3.38 5.35 8.86
CA GLY A 217 -4.09 6.23 9.77
C GLY A 217 -4.58 7.54 9.15
N SER A 218 -4.01 7.93 8.03
CA SER A 218 -4.39 9.11 7.26
C SER A 218 -5.19 8.74 5.99
N PRO A 219 -5.79 9.72 5.31
CA PRO A 219 -6.09 9.61 3.89
C PRO A 219 -4.83 9.43 3.03
N ASP A 220 -5.05 9.09 1.76
CA ASP A 220 -4.01 9.11 0.73
C ASP A 220 -3.26 10.44 0.72
N TYR A 221 -1.94 10.38 0.47
CA TYR A 221 -1.09 11.54 0.38
C TYR A 221 -1.54 12.45 -0.77
N ALA A 222 -1.84 11.86 -1.93
CA ALA A 222 -2.53 12.55 -3.00
C ALA A 222 -4.03 12.75 -2.69
N TYR A 223 -4.62 13.77 -3.32
CA TYR A 223 -6.07 13.99 -3.36
C TYR A 223 -6.76 14.44 -2.06
N ASN A 224 -6.04 14.63 -0.95
CA ASN A 224 -6.62 15.09 0.31
C ASN A 224 -5.77 16.16 0.99
N PHE A 225 -6.39 17.21 1.54
CA PHE A 225 -5.69 18.25 2.31
C PHE A 225 -5.43 17.87 3.77
N LEU A 226 -6.07 16.80 4.27
CA LEU A 226 -5.89 16.22 5.61
C LEU A 226 -5.00 14.97 5.60
N GLN A 227 -4.20 14.78 4.55
CA GLN A 227 -3.28 13.64 4.37
C GLN A 227 -2.28 13.41 5.52
N TRP A 228 -2.09 14.38 6.41
CA TRP A 228 -1.18 14.32 7.55
C TRP A 228 -1.94 13.94 8.82
N ASN A 229 -3.27 13.97 8.78
CA ASN A 229 -4.09 13.79 9.95
C ASN A 229 -4.30 12.29 10.22
N ILE A 230 -3.47 11.74 11.09
CA ILE A 230 -3.59 10.36 11.59
C ILE A 230 -4.50 10.24 12.83
N GLY A 231 -5.10 11.33 13.30
CA GLY A 231 -5.52 11.52 14.68
C GLY A 231 -6.42 10.43 15.28
N PHE A 232 -7.71 10.41 14.92
CA PHE A 232 -8.64 9.44 15.50
C PHE A 232 -8.31 8.00 15.14
N GLN A 233 -7.75 7.75 13.95
CA GLN A 233 -7.35 6.41 13.55
C GLN A 233 -6.22 5.89 14.44
N SER A 234 -5.29 6.75 14.86
CA SER A 234 -4.21 6.39 15.78
C SER A 234 -4.72 5.89 17.13
N LEU A 235 -5.84 6.45 17.62
CA LEU A 235 -6.47 5.97 18.85
C LEU A 235 -6.95 4.52 18.73
N TRP A 236 -7.62 4.19 17.62
CA TRP A 236 -8.15 2.84 17.40
C TRP A 236 -7.05 1.83 17.08
N ALA A 237 -6.14 2.18 16.17
CA ALA A 237 -5.08 1.30 15.70
C ALA A 237 -4.17 0.87 16.85
N GLU A 238 -3.70 1.82 17.66
CA GLU A 238 -2.85 1.49 18.81
C GLU A 238 -3.63 0.72 19.89
N ALA A 239 -4.91 1.00 20.11
CA ALA A 239 -5.72 0.23 21.06
C ALA A 239 -5.88 -1.24 20.62
N ALA A 240 -5.82 -1.52 19.32
CA ALA A 240 -5.80 -2.86 18.75
C ALA A 240 -4.38 -3.45 18.62
N GLY A 241 -3.33 -2.74 19.07
CA GLY A 241 -1.93 -3.19 18.98
C GLY A 241 -1.28 -2.99 17.61
N LEU A 242 -1.92 -2.27 16.70
CA LEU A 242 -1.39 -1.96 15.37
C LEU A 242 -0.48 -0.73 15.41
N ALA A 243 0.58 -0.74 14.61
CA ALA A 243 1.29 0.50 14.29
C ALA A 243 0.47 1.33 13.28
N VAL A 244 0.64 2.65 13.29
CA VAL A 244 -0.09 3.56 12.39
C VAL A 244 0.84 4.03 11.29
N LEU A 245 0.43 3.92 10.04
CA LEU A 245 1.12 4.47 8.88
C LEU A 245 0.49 5.82 8.49
N LYS A 246 1.30 6.88 8.38
CA LYS A 246 0.86 8.22 7.91
C LYS A 246 0.72 8.32 6.39
N ASP A 247 1.11 7.29 5.65
CA ASP A 247 1.33 7.35 4.19
C ASP A 247 2.67 8.00 3.80
N THR A 248 3.01 7.90 2.51
CA THR A 248 4.08 8.58 1.82
C THR A 248 3.97 10.10 1.92
N PHE A 249 5.04 10.77 1.50
CA PHE A 249 5.16 12.21 1.44
C PHE A 249 6.38 12.65 0.62
N HIS A 250 6.37 13.89 0.15
CA HIS A 250 7.55 14.55 -0.39
C HIS A 250 8.30 15.33 0.70
N SER A 251 9.60 15.12 0.77
CA SER A 251 10.51 15.89 1.62
C SER A 251 10.94 17.22 0.98
N VAL A 252 10.78 17.38 -0.34
CA VAL A 252 11.00 18.65 -1.05
C VAL A 252 9.70 19.30 -1.52
N HIS A 253 9.75 20.62 -1.66
CA HIS A 253 8.60 21.40 -2.11
C HIS A 253 8.18 21.07 -3.54
N VAL A 254 9.14 20.91 -4.46
CA VAL A 254 8.87 20.66 -5.87
C VAL A 254 9.72 19.48 -6.33
N GLN A 255 9.07 18.44 -6.85
CA GLN A 255 9.76 17.33 -7.49
C GLN A 255 10.35 17.75 -8.85
N PRO A 256 11.53 17.24 -9.24
CA PRO A 256 12.13 17.57 -10.53
C PRO A 256 11.25 17.08 -11.70
N GLU A 257 11.18 17.90 -12.76
CA GLU A 257 10.36 17.76 -13.98
C GLU A 257 9.53 16.47 -14.06
N VAL A 258 8.27 16.57 -13.63
CA VAL A 258 7.24 15.60 -13.97
C VAL A 258 6.70 16.03 -15.34
N GLU A 259 7.06 15.33 -16.41
CA GLU A 259 6.20 15.25 -17.59
C GLU A 259 4.96 14.48 -17.12
N ALA A 260 4.01 15.18 -16.50
CA ALA A 260 2.81 14.59 -15.92
C ALA A 260 1.91 14.08 -17.05
N ASP A 261 2.18 12.86 -17.51
CA ASP A 261 1.22 12.11 -18.33
C ASP A 261 0.30 11.32 -17.39
N GLY A 262 -0.99 11.35 -17.65
CA GLY A 262 -1.98 10.48 -17.01
C GLY A 262 -2.97 11.13 -16.06
N ASP A 263 -2.67 11.22 -14.76
CA ASP A 263 -3.75 11.31 -13.74
C ASP A 263 -3.49 12.24 -12.54
N VAL A 264 -2.35 12.94 -12.49
CA VAL A 264 -2.02 13.77 -11.32
C VAL A 264 -1.71 15.22 -11.73
N PRO A 265 -2.63 16.18 -11.49
CA PRO A 265 -2.43 17.58 -11.82
C PRO A 265 -1.17 18.17 -11.14
N GLY A 266 -0.32 18.85 -11.93
CA GLY A 266 0.98 19.37 -11.50
C GLY A 266 0.99 20.32 -10.28
N ASP A 267 -0.15 20.88 -9.87
CA ASP A 267 -0.26 21.72 -8.66
C ASP A 267 -0.45 20.92 -7.36
N ILE A 268 -0.87 19.64 -7.42
CA ILE A 268 -1.06 18.78 -6.23
C ILE A 268 0.31 18.27 -5.70
N PHE A 269 1.37 18.38 -6.51
CA PHE A 269 2.72 17.92 -6.18
C PHE A 269 3.56 18.91 -5.37
N ASN A 270 3.10 20.14 -5.19
CA ASN A 270 3.84 21.14 -4.42
C ASN A 270 3.63 20.91 -2.92
N GLU A 271 4.57 20.25 -2.26
CA GLU A 271 4.49 20.00 -0.83
C GLU A 271 4.86 21.25 -0.04
N HIS A 272 3.90 21.81 0.70
CA HIS A 272 4.11 23.07 1.43
C HIS A 272 4.57 22.86 2.88
N PHE A 273 4.46 21.65 3.40
CA PHE A 273 4.62 21.30 4.81
C PHE A 273 5.42 20.00 5.00
N SER A 274 6.47 19.77 4.20
CA SER A 274 7.32 18.57 4.30
C SER A 274 7.79 18.27 5.73
N ASP A 275 8.04 19.31 6.53
CA ASP A 275 8.40 19.18 7.94
C ASP A 275 7.29 18.60 8.82
N LEU A 276 6.04 19.02 8.61
CA LEU A 276 4.86 18.41 9.23
C LEU A 276 4.75 16.93 8.85
N HIS A 277 4.93 16.61 7.57
CA HIS A 277 4.88 15.23 7.08
C HIS A 277 5.91 14.33 7.73
N ALA A 278 7.17 14.73 7.69
CA ALA A 278 8.26 13.98 8.31
C ALA A 278 8.01 13.79 9.82
N ALA A 279 7.54 14.84 10.50
CA ALA A 279 7.21 14.79 11.93
C ALA A 279 6.06 13.80 12.21
N VAL A 280 4.93 13.90 11.51
CA VAL A 280 3.80 12.98 11.73
C VAL A 280 4.17 11.55 11.37
N SER A 281 4.86 11.31 10.26
CA SER A 281 5.35 9.97 9.89
C SER A 281 6.21 9.38 10.99
N THR A 282 7.13 10.16 11.57
CA THR A 282 7.98 9.73 12.70
C THR A 282 7.15 9.42 13.96
N PHE A 283 6.14 10.25 14.25
CA PHE A 283 5.29 10.11 15.43
C PHE A 283 4.10 9.17 15.24
N SER A 284 3.94 8.54 14.08
CA SER A 284 2.86 7.61 13.79
C SER A 284 3.05 6.24 14.43
N SER A 285 4.24 5.93 14.96
CA SER A 285 4.69 4.59 15.40
C SER A 285 4.83 3.54 14.29
N GLY A 286 4.33 3.80 13.08
CA GLY A 286 4.53 2.96 11.91
C GLY A 286 5.78 3.30 11.14
N GLN A 287 5.65 3.28 9.82
CA GLN A 287 6.76 3.41 8.89
C GLN A 287 7.00 4.88 8.52
N VAL A 288 8.24 5.22 8.20
CA VAL A 288 8.62 6.47 7.55
C VAL A 288 9.04 6.10 6.13
N VAL A 289 8.25 6.53 5.15
CA VAL A 289 8.32 6.08 3.76
C VAL A 289 8.20 7.27 2.80
N PRO A 290 9.25 8.09 2.64
CA PRO A 290 9.24 9.17 1.65
C PRO A 290 9.00 8.62 0.23
N GLY A 291 8.44 9.47 -0.62
CA GLY A 291 8.10 9.18 -2.02
C GLY A 291 8.72 10.16 -3.02
N ASP A 292 9.70 10.96 -2.60
CA ASP A 292 10.45 11.85 -3.50
C ASP A 292 11.12 11.08 -4.63
N ARG A 293 11.38 11.71 -5.79
CA ARG A 293 12.30 11.11 -6.77
C ARG A 293 13.63 10.83 -6.09
N ILE A 294 14.14 9.62 -6.27
CA ILE A 294 15.38 9.23 -5.63
C ILE A 294 16.53 10.14 -6.10
N GLY A 295 17.33 10.64 -5.15
CA GLY A 295 18.40 11.60 -5.40
C GLY A 295 18.00 13.06 -5.28
N PHE A 296 16.72 13.36 -5.07
CA PHE A 296 16.20 14.72 -4.91
C PHE A 296 15.60 14.99 -3.52
N GLU A 297 15.59 13.98 -2.65
CA GLU A 297 15.05 14.11 -1.31
C GLU A 297 15.83 15.10 -0.42
N ASP A 298 15.12 15.79 0.49
CA ASP A 298 15.74 16.54 1.57
C ASP A 298 16.21 15.56 2.67
N ARG A 299 17.42 15.04 2.50
CA ARG A 299 18.04 14.13 3.49
C ARG A 299 18.18 14.76 4.87
N LEU A 300 18.39 16.08 4.98
CA LEU A 300 18.51 16.74 6.29
C LEU A 300 17.18 16.72 7.04
N LEU A 301 16.06 16.73 6.31
CA LEU A 301 14.75 16.57 6.90
C LEU A 301 14.48 15.10 7.26
N ILE A 302 14.69 14.18 6.34
CA ILE A 302 14.39 12.75 6.54
C ILE A 302 15.26 12.14 7.65
N ASP A 303 16.55 12.49 7.71
CA ASP A 303 17.49 11.96 8.70
C ASP A 303 17.11 12.35 10.14
N LYS A 304 16.26 13.36 10.35
CA LYS A 304 15.68 13.67 11.68
C LYS A 304 14.75 12.57 12.19
N SER A 305 14.33 11.66 11.34
CA SER A 305 13.39 10.58 11.63
C SER A 305 14.10 9.26 11.95
N ILE A 306 15.41 9.15 11.71
CA ILE A 306 16.15 7.87 11.71
C ILE A 306 17.55 8.00 12.32
N ASN A 307 18.15 6.87 12.70
CA ASN A 307 19.59 6.79 12.95
C ASN A 307 20.37 6.50 11.64
N THR A 308 21.69 6.40 11.73
CA THR A 308 22.58 6.13 10.59
C THR A 308 22.33 4.81 9.87
N ASP A 309 21.72 3.82 10.54
CA ASP A 309 21.37 2.52 9.95
C ASP A 309 19.98 2.53 9.30
N GLY A 310 19.26 3.65 9.39
CA GLY A 310 17.87 3.81 8.96
C GLY A 310 16.85 3.38 10.01
N LEU A 311 17.24 3.02 11.23
CA LEU A 311 16.29 2.67 12.29
C LEU A 311 15.49 3.92 12.67
N ILE A 312 14.16 3.84 12.57
CA ILE A 312 13.27 4.97 12.86
C ILE A 312 13.36 5.35 14.33
N LEU A 313 13.42 6.66 14.61
CA LEU A 313 13.22 7.27 15.92
C LEU A 313 11.76 7.15 16.34
N ARG A 314 11.38 5.91 16.61
CA ARG A 314 10.00 5.50 16.83
C ARG A 314 9.53 5.88 18.23
N MET A 315 8.36 6.49 18.29
CA MET A 315 7.61 6.65 19.53
C MET A 315 7.02 5.30 19.97
N GLU A 316 6.99 5.04 21.28
CA GLU A 316 6.33 3.85 21.83
C GLU A 316 4.85 3.83 21.42
N ASN A 317 4.21 5.00 21.47
CA ASN A 317 2.83 5.24 21.09
C ASN A 317 2.73 6.30 19.98
N SER A 318 1.77 6.11 19.09
CA SER A 318 1.42 7.06 18.04
C SER A 318 0.94 8.40 18.60
N MET A 319 1.16 9.51 17.87
CA MET A 319 0.58 10.80 18.24
C MET A 319 -0.95 10.74 18.13
N LYS A 320 -1.62 11.25 19.17
CA LYS A 320 -3.07 11.11 19.33
C LYS A 320 -3.69 12.44 19.76
N PRO A 321 -4.81 12.87 19.14
CA PRO A 321 -5.57 14.00 19.64
C PRO A 321 -6.29 13.58 20.92
N ILE A 322 -5.98 14.26 22.03
CA ILE A 322 -6.73 14.12 23.30
C ILE A 322 -7.86 15.15 23.38
N ASN A 323 -7.71 16.28 22.68
CA ASN A 323 -8.70 17.34 22.58
C ASN A 323 -9.21 17.45 21.14
N SER A 324 -10.45 17.88 20.97
CA SER A 324 -10.98 18.24 19.65
C SER A 324 -10.24 19.46 19.12
N VAL A 325 -9.59 19.34 17.97
CA VAL A 325 -9.15 20.48 17.16
C VAL A 325 -9.89 20.44 15.84
#